data_AF-A0A8S3HEF4-F1
#
_entry.id   AF-A0A8S3HEF4-F1
#
_cell.length_a   1.000
_cell.length_b   1.000
_cell.length_c   1.000
_cell.angle_alpha   90.00
_cell.angle_beta   90.00
_cell.angle_gamma   90.00
#
_symmetry.space_group_name_H-M   'P 1'
#
loop_
_entity.id
_entity.type
_entity.pdbx_description
1 polymer ?
#
loop_
_entity_poly.entity_id
_entity_poly.type
_entity_poly.pdbx_seq_one_letter_code
_entity_poly.pdbx_strand_id
1 'polypeptide(L)'
;MLNRDYVNGLIHADDAFTFLRCDRSSPAFWEMKKKELLVMFRQLGCPTIFLTLSAAETKWSELIVILTQVLENKVITLEEAENLSYEKKCDLIRKDPVTCVRYFEHRLKCL
;
A
#
# COMPACT_ATOMS: atom_id res chain seq x y z
N MET A 1 -43.54 22.43 -0.55
CA MET A 1 -43.83 21.17 -1.27
C MET A 1 -43.11 21.20 -2.60
N LEU A 2 -42.37 20.15 -2.96
CA LEU A 2 -41.75 20.03 -4.28
C LEU A 2 -42.83 19.97 -5.37
N ASN A 3 -42.68 20.77 -6.43
CA ASN A 3 -43.58 20.74 -7.58
C ASN A 3 -43.36 19.45 -8.37
N ARG A 4 -44.37 18.58 -8.39
CA ARG A 4 -44.28 17.24 -8.98
C ARG A 4 -44.07 17.27 -10.48
N ASP A 5 -44.67 18.24 -11.18
CA ASP A 5 -44.56 18.34 -12.64
C ASP A 5 -43.15 18.75 -13.05
N TYR A 6 -42.52 19.64 -12.26
CA TYR A 6 -41.13 20.03 -12.46
C TYR A 6 -40.16 18.87 -12.19
N VAL A 7 -40.37 18.13 -11.10
CA VAL A 7 -39.56 16.94 -10.78
C VAL A 7 -39.72 15.87 -11.87
N ASN A 8 -40.92 15.67 -12.39
CA ASN A 8 -41.16 14.71 -13.46
C ASN A 8 -40.46 15.11 -14.77
N GLY A 9 -40.45 16.42 -15.09
CA GLY A 9 -39.68 16.95 -16.21
C GLY A 9 -38.17 16.67 -16.10
N LEU A 10 -37.60 16.87 -14.91
CA LEU A 10 -36.17 16.58 -14.64
C LEU A 10 -35.82 15.09 -14.77
N ILE A 11 -36.74 14.20 -14.42
CA ILE A 11 -36.54 12.75 -14.56
C ILE A 11 -36.62 12.35 -16.04
N HIS A 12 -37.60 12.88 -16.78
CA HIS A 12 -37.75 12.57 -18.21
C HIS A 12 -36.62 13.12 -19.08
N ALA A 13 -35.99 14.23 -18.66
CA ALA A 13 -34.87 14.84 -19.35
C ALA A 13 -33.48 14.29 -18.94
N ASP A 14 -33.41 13.34 -17.98
CA ASP A 14 -32.15 12.88 -17.35
C ASP A 14 -31.29 14.00 -16.70
N ASP A 15 -31.85 15.20 -16.56
CA ASP A 15 -31.18 16.36 -15.94
C ASP A 15 -30.84 16.08 -14.47
N ALA A 16 -31.74 15.39 -13.76
CA ALA A 16 -31.50 14.95 -12.39
C ALA A 16 -30.31 13.98 -12.30
N PHE A 17 -30.21 13.03 -13.24
CA PHE A 17 -29.11 12.07 -13.29
C PHE A 17 -27.78 12.76 -13.61
N THR A 18 -27.80 13.71 -14.56
CA THR A 18 -26.63 14.50 -14.93
C THR A 18 -26.14 15.37 -13.77
N PHE A 19 -27.07 16.02 -13.05
CA PHE A 19 -26.76 16.79 -11.85
C PHE A 19 -26.12 15.92 -10.75
N LEU A 20 -26.67 14.73 -10.51
CA LEU A 20 -26.19 13.82 -9.47
C LEU A 20 -24.78 13.28 -9.74
N ARG A 21 -24.30 13.29 -10.99
CA ARG A 21 -22.88 12.93 -11.29
C ARG A 21 -21.88 13.84 -10.57
N CYS A 22 -22.26 15.05 -10.15
CA CYS A 22 -21.36 15.92 -9.39
C CYS A 22 -21.19 15.46 -7.93
N ASP A 23 -22.15 14.70 -7.40
CA ASP A 23 -22.10 14.17 -6.03
C ASP A 23 -21.44 12.79 -6.02
N ARG A 24 -20.28 12.69 -5.35
CA ARG A 24 -19.49 11.45 -5.26
C ARG A 24 -20.20 10.33 -4.52
N SER A 25 -21.19 10.65 -3.68
CA SER A 25 -21.99 9.67 -2.95
C SER A 25 -23.15 9.13 -3.78
N SER A 26 -23.47 9.75 -4.92
CA SER A 26 -24.62 9.38 -5.72
C SER A 26 -24.36 8.12 -6.57
N PRO A 27 -25.40 7.31 -6.84
CA PRO A 27 -25.29 6.19 -7.77
C PRO A 27 -24.87 6.62 -9.20
N ALA A 28 -25.31 7.81 -9.63
CA ALA A 28 -25.02 8.33 -10.97
C ALA A 28 -23.52 8.59 -11.18
N PHE A 29 -22.82 9.09 -10.14
CA PHE A 29 -21.37 9.26 -10.17
C PHE A 29 -20.63 7.92 -10.27
N TRP A 30 -21.03 6.91 -9.48
CA TRP A 30 -20.40 5.58 -9.51
C TRP A 30 -20.61 4.86 -10.84
N GLU A 31 -21.79 5.00 -11.46
CA GLU A 31 -22.03 4.44 -12.79
C GLU A 31 -21.13 5.09 -13.86
N MET A 32 -21.00 6.42 -13.82
CA MET A 32 -20.09 7.16 -14.71
C MET A 32 -18.64 6.68 -14.53
N LYS A 33 -18.15 6.59 -13.29
CA LYS A 33 -16.78 6.13 -13.00
C LYS A 33 -16.54 4.68 -13.42
N LYS A 34 -17.52 3.80 -13.25
CA LYS A 34 -17.45 2.42 -13.75
C LYS A 34 -17.27 2.39 -15.27
N LYS A 35 -18.04 3.20 -16.02
CA LYS A 35 -17.91 3.28 -17.48
C LYS A 35 -16.54 3.82 -17.89
N GLU A 36 -16.04 4.86 -17.22
CA GLU A 36 -14.69 5.39 -17.43
C GLU A 36 -13.61 4.30 -17.24
N LEU A 37 -13.68 3.53 -16.15
CA LEU A 37 -12.74 2.43 -15.90
C LEU A 37 -12.77 1.36 -17.00
N LEU A 38 -13.95 0.99 -17.50
CA LEU A 38 -14.08 0.03 -18.60
C LEU A 38 -13.48 0.59 -19.90
N VAL A 39 -13.65 1.88 -20.17
CA VAL A 39 -13.03 2.55 -21.32
C VAL A 39 -11.51 2.56 -21.15
N MET A 40 -11.00 2.87 -19.94
CA MET A 40 -9.57 2.80 -19.65
C MET A 40 -9.00 1.40 -19.88
N PHE A 41 -9.67 0.34 -19.42
CA PHE A 41 -9.23 -1.03 -19.69
C PHE A 41 -9.19 -1.37 -21.17
N ARG A 42 -10.14 -0.86 -21.96
CA ARG A 42 -10.15 -1.06 -23.41
C ARG A 42 -9.04 -0.30 -24.12
N GLN A 43 -8.74 0.93 -23.69
CA GLN A 43 -7.79 1.82 -24.39
C GLN A 43 -6.34 1.61 -23.95
N LEU A 44 -6.12 1.51 -22.65
CA LEU A 44 -4.79 1.42 -22.03
C LEU A 44 -4.38 -0.03 -21.75
N GLY A 45 -5.33 -0.96 -21.77
CA GLY A 45 -5.11 -2.36 -21.42
C GLY A 45 -5.29 -2.64 -19.93
N CYS A 46 -4.79 -3.81 -19.50
CA CYS A 46 -4.86 -4.25 -18.11
C CYS A 46 -4.09 -3.28 -17.20
N PRO A 47 -4.64 -2.86 -16.04
CA PRO A 47 -3.94 -1.98 -15.12
C PRO A 47 -2.74 -2.72 -14.55
N THR A 48 -1.58 -2.07 -14.53
CA THR A 48 -0.38 -2.60 -13.87
C THR A 48 -0.26 -1.96 -12.50
N ILE A 49 -0.24 -2.79 -11.45
CA ILE A 49 0.03 -2.33 -10.09
C ILE A 49 1.54 -2.36 -9.90
N PHE A 50 2.13 -1.19 -9.64
CA PHE A 50 3.53 -1.08 -9.26
C PHE A 50 3.63 -1.00 -7.74
N LEU A 51 4.34 -1.96 -7.14
CA LEU A 51 4.62 -1.98 -5.71
C LEU A 51 6.14 -1.86 -5.51
N THR A 52 6.57 -0.81 -4.83
CA THR A 52 7.96 -0.62 -4.41
C THR A 52 8.10 -0.94 -2.93
N LEU A 53 8.94 -1.91 -2.60
CA LEU A 53 9.21 -2.32 -1.22
C LEU A 53 10.64 -1.97 -0.88
N SER A 54 10.84 -1.27 0.24
CA SER A 54 12.16 -0.92 0.76
C SER A 54 12.52 -1.78 1.96
N ALA A 55 13.81 -2.09 2.08
CA ALA A 55 14.34 -2.72 3.27
C ALA A 55 14.52 -1.66 4.39
N ALA A 56 14.18 -2.04 5.62
CA ALA A 56 14.35 -1.22 6.81
C ALA A 56 15.09 -2.04 7.87
N GLU A 57 16.31 -2.49 7.53
CA GLU A 57 17.03 -3.50 8.31
C GLU A 57 17.30 -3.07 9.75
N THR A 58 17.51 -1.77 9.99
CA THR A 58 17.75 -1.21 11.33
C THR A 58 16.56 -1.35 12.29
N LYS A 59 15.36 -1.56 11.74
CA LYS A 59 14.11 -1.71 12.52
C LYS A 59 13.73 -3.17 12.75
N TRP A 60 14.39 -4.13 12.12
CA TRP A 60 14.06 -5.54 12.26
C TRP A 60 14.88 -6.13 13.40
N SER A 61 14.31 -6.13 14.61
CA SER A 61 14.99 -6.65 15.81
C SER A 61 15.38 -8.11 15.64
N GLU A 62 14.58 -8.92 14.95
CA GLU A 62 14.90 -10.32 14.68
C GLU A 62 16.14 -10.46 13.79
N LEU A 63 16.28 -9.58 12.78
CA LEU A 63 17.48 -9.54 11.95
C LEU A 63 18.71 -9.15 12.76
N ILE A 64 18.58 -8.16 13.67
CA ILE A 64 19.69 -7.75 14.53
C ILE A 64 20.11 -8.90 15.45
N VAL A 65 19.17 -9.66 16.04
CA VAL A 65 19.49 -10.87 16.82
C VAL A 65 20.31 -11.86 15.99
N ILE A 66 19.84 -12.18 14.78
CA ILE A 66 20.53 -13.11 13.87
C ILE A 66 21.94 -12.61 13.53
N LEU A 67 22.09 -11.33 13.17
CA LEU A 67 23.39 -10.74 12.82
C LEU A 67 24.35 -10.76 14.01
N THR A 68 23.85 -10.49 15.21
CA THR A 68 24.67 -10.50 16.44
C THR A 68 25.12 -11.92 16.78
N GLN A 69 24.24 -12.90 16.58
CA GLN A 69 24.56 -14.31 16.75
C GLN A 69 25.61 -14.78 15.74
N VAL A 70 25.48 -14.43 14.46
CA VAL A 70 26.39 -14.86 13.40
C VAL A 70 27.76 -14.18 13.51
N LEU A 71 27.79 -12.87 13.77
CA LEU A 71 29.03 -12.08 13.75
C LEU A 71 29.76 -12.06 15.08
N GLU A 72 29.04 -12.09 16.20
CA GLU A 72 29.61 -11.92 17.55
C GLU A 72 29.49 -13.17 18.42
N ASN A 73 28.83 -14.24 17.94
CA ASN A 73 28.52 -15.45 18.72
C ASN A 73 27.79 -15.16 20.05
N LYS A 74 26.97 -14.10 20.08
CA LYS A 74 26.16 -13.70 21.23
C LYS A 74 24.68 -13.85 20.91
N VAL A 75 23.96 -14.53 21.80
CA VAL A 75 22.51 -14.60 21.75
C VAL A 75 21.96 -13.46 22.59
N ILE A 76 21.28 -12.52 21.94
CA ILE A 76 20.61 -11.39 22.56
C ILE A 76 19.10 -11.56 22.46
N THR A 77 18.36 -10.94 23.38
CA THR A 77 16.90 -10.90 23.32
C THR A 77 16.40 -9.85 22.31
N LEU A 78 15.13 -9.91 21.94
CA LEU A 78 14.53 -8.92 21.03
C LEU A 78 14.54 -7.51 21.64
N GLU A 79 14.33 -7.39 22.96
CA GLU A 79 14.37 -6.11 23.66
C GLU A 79 15.78 -5.51 23.66
N GLU A 80 16.81 -6.33 23.86
CA GLU A 80 18.21 -5.89 23.77
C GLU A 80 18.58 -5.47 22.34
N ALA A 81 18.09 -6.21 21.34
CA ALA A 81 18.29 -5.89 19.93
C ALA A 81 17.62 -4.56 19.53
N GLU A 82 16.45 -4.26 20.11
CA GLU A 82 15.75 -3.00 19.87
C GLU A 82 16.47 -1.81 20.52
N ASN A 83 16.98 -1.98 21.73
CA ASN A 83 17.71 -0.96 22.49
C ASN A 83 19.17 -0.74 22.06
N LEU A 84 19.69 -1.54 21.12
CA LEU A 84 21.05 -1.39 20.60
C LEU A 84 21.25 -0.01 19.96
N SER A 85 22.47 0.55 20.08
CA SER A 85 22.78 1.84 19.45
C SER A 85 22.65 1.76 17.92
N TYR A 86 22.21 2.87 17.32
CA TYR A 86 22.02 2.94 15.86
C TYR A 86 23.32 2.62 15.10
N GLU A 87 24.45 3.15 15.57
CA GLU A 87 25.77 2.88 14.99
C GLU A 87 26.11 1.40 15.00
N LYS A 88 25.83 0.72 16.12
CA LYS A 88 26.09 -0.72 16.25
C LYS A 88 25.21 -1.53 15.30
N LYS A 89 23.94 -1.16 15.14
CA LYS A 89 23.03 -1.79 14.16
C LYS A 89 23.56 -1.62 12.73
N CYS A 90 23.97 -0.40 12.37
CA CYS A 90 24.56 -0.13 11.06
C CYS A 90 25.84 -0.95 10.83
N ASP A 91 26.68 -1.09 11.84
CA ASP A 91 27.92 -1.88 11.73
C ASP A 91 27.64 -3.37 11.54
N LEU A 92 26.65 -3.93 12.23
CA LEU A 92 26.22 -5.33 12.03
C LEU A 92 25.71 -5.56 10.62
N ILE A 93 24.86 -4.67 10.11
CA ILE A 93 24.29 -4.74 8.74
C ILE A 93 25.39 -4.63 7.68
N ARG A 94 26.35 -3.71 7.86
CA ARG A 94 27.47 -3.54 6.92
C ARG A 94 28.40 -4.74 6.88
N LYS A 95 28.56 -5.45 7.99
CA LYS A 95 29.46 -6.61 8.09
C LYS A 95 28.90 -7.86 7.40
N ASP A 96 27.59 -8.04 7.38
CA ASP A 96 26.94 -9.16 6.69
C ASP A 96 25.73 -8.72 5.87
N PRO A 97 25.95 -8.05 4.72
CA PRO A 97 24.86 -7.66 3.83
C PRO A 97 24.17 -8.86 3.18
N VAL A 98 24.82 -10.02 3.10
CA VAL A 98 24.26 -11.22 2.46
C VAL A 98 23.10 -11.76 3.29
N THR A 99 23.25 -11.84 4.61
CA THR A 99 22.17 -12.25 5.50
C THR A 99 21.02 -11.25 5.50
N CYS A 100 21.31 -9.94 5.43
CA CYS A 100 20.28 -8.91 5.29
C CYS A 100 19.42 -9.10 4.04
N VAL A 101 20.05 -9.33 2.88
CA VAL A 101 19.34 -9.56 1.61
C VAL A 101 18.51 -10.84 1.67
N ARG A 102 19.05 -11.93 2.22
CA ARG A 102 18.31 -13.20 2.39
C ARG A 102 17.09 -13.02 3.32
N TYR A 103 17.25 -12.27 4.40
CA TYR A 103 16.15 -11.98 5.31
C TYR A 103 15.07 -11.11 4.65
N PHE A 104 15.47 -10.10 3.88
CA PHE A 104 14.54 -9.30 3.10
C PHE A 104 13.77 -10.15 2.08
N GLU A 105 14.46 -11.02 1.33
CA GLU A 105 13.82 -11.95 0.39
C GLU A 105 12.83 -12.88 1.10
N HIS A 106 13.19 -13.41 2.27
CA HIS A 106 12.29 -14.23 3.08
C HIS A 106 11.03 -13.45 3.48
N ARG A 107 11.19 -12.22 3.97
CA ARG A 107 10.05 -11.33 4.32
C ARG A 107 9.16 -11.04 3.11
N LEU A 108 9.75 -10.81 1.94
CA LEU A 108 9.00 -10.57 0.70
C LEU A 108 8.16 -11.77 0.28
N LYS A 109 8.66 -12.99 0.47
CA LYS A 109 7.92 -14.23 0.15
C LYS A 109 6.79 -14.52 1.12
N CYS A 110 6.82 -13.94 2.32
CA CYS A 110 5.78 -14.09 3.34
C CYS A 110 4.66 -13.03 3.25
N LEU A 111 4.80 -12.03 2.37
CA LEU A 111 3.73 -11.07 2.04
C LEU A 111 2.73 -11.68 1.06
#